data_AF-A0AAU6XWH1-F1
#
_entry.id   AF-A0AAU6XWH1-F1
#
_cell.length_a   1.000
_cell.length_b   1.000
_cell.length_c   1.000
_cell.angle_alpha   90.00
_cell.angle_beta   90.00
_cell.angle_gamma   90.00
#
_symmetry.space_group_name_H-M   'P 1'
#
loop_
_entity.id
_entity.type
_entity.pdbx_description
1 polymer ?
#
loop_
_entity_poly.entity_id
_entity_poly.type
_entity_poly.pdbx_seq_one_letter_code
_entity_poly.pdbx_strand_id
1 'polypeptide(L)'
;MLAKETIYIQKDKVSGRTLSAKEKAIDYFFSNIYSSQVEEELCKWFFFRLTGRGRHIIDLTADELIQFANELPRLITLIYNYQHSSRKGGSNAV
;
A
#
# COMPACT_ATOMS: atom_id res chain seq x y z
N MET A 1 -8.92 42.10 8.77
CA MET A 1 -9.54 40.80 8.41
C MET A 1 -9.77 40.85 6.89
N LEU A 2 -9.24 39.99 6.03
CA LEU A 2 -8.80 38.60 6.13
C LEU A 2 -7.42 38.43 5.48
N ALA A 3 -6.52 37.67 6.10
CA ALA A 3 -5.27 37.27 5.47
C ALA A 3 -5.59 36.24 4.37
N LYS A 4 -5.14 36.51 3.14
CA LYS A 4 -5.13 35.52 2.06
C LYS A 4 -4.03 34.52 2.36
N GLU A 5 -4.40 33.34 2.84
CA GLU A 5 -3.46 32.21 2.94
C GLU A 5 -3.06 31.77 1.53
N THR A 6 -1.81 32.04 1.20
CA THR A 6 -1.15 31.49 0.02
C THR A 6 -0.81 30.04 0.31
N ILE A 7 -1.55 29.10 -0.30
CA ILE A 7 -1.19 27.68 -0.27
C ILE A 7 0.05 27.49 -1.14
N TYR A 8 1.22 27.34 -0.51
CA TYR A 8 2.44 26.90 -1.17
C TYR A 8 2.38 25.38 -1.34
N ILE A 9 1.87 24.93 -2.49
CA ILE A 9 2.11 23.55 -2.92
C ILE A 9 3.58 23.50 -3.37
N GLN A 10 4.46 22.97 -2.52
CA GLN A 10 5.80 22.59 -2.92
C GLN A 10 5.66 21.56 -4.04
N LYS A 11 5.94 22.01 -5.26
CA LYS A 11 6.13 21.14 -6.42
C LYS A 11 7.47 20.46 -6.22
N ASP A 12 7.47 19.30 -5.59
CA ASP A 12 8.62 18.40 -5.66
C ASP A 12 8.77 17.92 -7.10
N LYS A 13 9.65 18.62 -7.79
CA LYS A 13 10.16 18.27 -9.12
C LYS A 13 10.94 16.96 -8.98
N VAL A 14 10.26 15.84 -9.16
CA VAL A 14 10.92 14.63 -9.65
C VAL A 14 10.93 14.73 -11.17
N SER A 15 12.10 15.10 -11.72
CA SER A 15 12.49 15.01 -13.13
C SER A 15 11.42 15.32 -14.20
N GLY A 16 11.10 16.61 -14.40
CA GLY A 16 10.57 17.13 -15.67
C GLY A 16 9.21 16.61 -16.18
N ARG A 17 8.57 15.65 -15.51
CA ARG A 17 7.31 15.06 -15.93
C ARG A 17 6.18 15.55 -15.03
N THR A 18 5.14 16.12 -15.65
CA THR A 18 3.90 16.41 -14.92
C THR A 18 3.18 15.09 -14.63
N LEU A 19 3.00 14.78 -13.35
CA LEU A 19 2.21 13.62 -12.92
C LEU A 19 0.74 13.79 -13.30
N SER A 20 0.13 12.73 -13.81
CA SER A 20 -1.32 12.63 -14.00
C SER A 20 -2.06 12.65 -12.65
N ALA A 21 -3.36 12.89 -12.67
CA ALA A 21 -4.18 12.85 -11.45
C ALA A 21 -4.09 11.49 -10.72
N LYS A 22 -4.00 10.39 -11.49
CA LYS A 22 -3.84 9.03 -10.93
C LYS A 22 -2.48 8.86 -10.27
N GLU A 23 -1.40 9.30 -10.92
CA GLU A 23 -0.04 9.24 -10.36
C GLU A 23 0.09 10.11 -9.10
N LYS A 24 -0.53 11.30 -9.07
CA LYS A 24 -0.57 12.16 -7.88
C LYS A 24 -1.31 11.53 -6.69
N ALA A 25 -2.40 10.80 -6.95
CA ALA A 25 -3.13 10.13 -5.89
C ALA A 25 -2.29 9.01 -5.24
N ILE A 26 -1.50 8.29 -6.04
CA ILE A 26 -0.57 7.26 -5.56
C ILE A 26 0.57 7.92 -4.77
N ASP A 27 1.18 8.97 -5.33
CA ASP A 27 2.25 9.72 -4.67
C ASP A 27 1.81 10.27 -3.31
N TYR A 28 0.62 10.90 -3.27
CA TYR A 28 0.02 11.37 -2.03
C TYR A 28 -0.26 10.24 -1.03
N PHE A 29 -0.68 9.05 -1.48
CA PHE A 29 -0.87 7.92 -0.57
C PHE A 29 0.44 7.55 0.13
N PHE A 30 1.53 7.40 -0.62
CA PHE A 30 2.82 6.99 -0.05
C PHE A 30 3.46 8.10 0.80
N SER A 31 3.29 9.38 0.44
CA SER A 31 3.83 10.51 1.23
C SER A 31 3.26 10.63 2.64
N ASN A 32 2.13 9.97 2.93
CA ASN A 32 1.49 9.98 4.24
C ASN A 32 1.89 8.77 5.12
N ILE A 33 2.80 7.91 4.66
CA ILE A 33 3.30 6.76 5.43
C ILE A 33 4.60 7.15 6.12
N TYR A 34 4.56 7.29 7.45
CA TYR A 34 5.72 7.76 8.23
C TYR A 34 6.74 6.66 8.57
N SER A 35 6.39 5.39 8.39
CA SER A 35 7.28 4.26 8.68
C SER A 35 7.85 3.72 7.38
N SER A 36 9.18 3.84 7.20
CA SER A 36 9.88 3.33 6.02
C SER A 36 9.65 1.84 5.79
N GLN A 37 9.62 1.05 6.86
CA GLN A 37 9.36 -0.39 6.75
C GLN A 37 7.93 -0.68 6.26
N VAL A 38 6.94 0.08 6.71
CA VAL A 38 5.55 -0.06 6.24
C VAL A 38 5.42 0.41 4.79
N GLU A 39 6.09 1.51 4.45
CA GLU A 39 6.15 2.05 3.09
C GLU A 39 6.74 1.05 2.11
N GLU A 40 7.89 0.44 2.43
CA GLU A 40 8.54 -0.57 1.60
C GLU A 40 7.64 -1.78 1.33
N GLU A 41 6.95 -2.29 2.36
CA GLU A 41 6.02 -3.41 2.18
C GLU A 41 4.82 -3.02 1.31
N LEU A 42 4.23 -1.85 1.53
CA LEU A 42 3.13 -1.37 0.69
C LEU A 42 3.56 -1.11 -0.76
N CYS A 43 4.78 -0.60 -0.97
CA CYS A 43 5.39 -0.44 -2.29
C CYS A 43 5.48 -1.78 -3.02
N LYS A 44 5.97 -2.84 -2.35
CA LYS A 44 6.00 -4.19 -2.94
C LYS A 44 4.61 -4.62 -3.39
N TRP A 45 3.62 -4.48 -2.51
CA TRP A 45 2.23 -4.86 -2.80
C TRP A 45 1.65 -4.09 -4.00
N PHE A 46 1.96 -2.80 -4.10
CA PHE A 46 1.56 -1.95 -5.22
C PHE A 46 2.21 -2.38 -6.55
N PHE A 47 3.54 -2.59 -6.57
CA PHE A 47 4.25 -2.99 -7.79
C PHE A 47 3.89 -4.39 -8.27
N PHE A 48 3.67 -5.34 -7.36
CA PHE A 48 3.27 -6.71 -7.71
C PHE A 48 1.77 -6.88 -8.01
N ARG A 49 1.00 -5.77 -8.00
CA ARG A 49 -0.41 -5.68 -8.41
C ARG A 49 -1.31 -6.77 -7.81
N LEU A 50 -1.12 -7.12 -6.54
CA LEU A 50 -1.87 -8.14 -5.78
C LEU A 50 -2.40 -9.26 -6.68
N THR A 51 -1.47 -10.04 -7.22
CA THR A 51 -1.80 -11.11 -8.17
C THR A 51 -2.01 -12.43 -7.43
N GLY A 52 -3.06 -13.15 -7.81
CA GLY A 52 -3.40 -14.45 -7.23
C GLY A 52 -3.86 -15.42 -8.31
N ARG A 53 -3.19 -16.57 -8.44
CA ARG A 53 -3.53 -17.61 -9.45
C ARG A 53 -3.64 -17.05 -10.89
N GLY A 54 -2.78 -16.10 -11.24
CA GLY A 54 -2.76 -15.47 -12.56
C GLY A 54 -3.85 -14.44 -12.83
N ARG A 55 -4.67 -14.07 -11.83
CA ARG A 55 -5.65 -12.98 -11.94
C ARG A 55 -5.14 -11.71 -11.29
N HIS A 56 -5.41 -10.58 -11.93
CA HIS A 56 -5.05 -9.25 -11.43
C HIS A 56 -6.24 -8.60 -10.73
N ILE A 57 -5.97 -7.69 -9.79
CA ILE A 57 -7.01 -6.91 -9.11
C ILE A 57 -7.89 -6.10 -10.08
N ILE A 58 -7.37 -5.75 -11.27
CA ILE A 58 -8.11 -5.05 -12.33
C ILE A 58 -9.18 -5.92 -13.00
N ASP A 59 -9.08 -7.25 -12.87
CA ASP A 59 -10.02 -8.19 -13.48
C ASP A 59 -11.25 -8.44 -12.59
N LEU A 60 -11.27 -7.89 -11.37
CA LEU A 60 -12.39 -8.03 -10.44
C LEU A 60 -13.57 -7.14 -10.85
N THR A 61 -14.77 -7.65 -10.68
CA THR A 61 -15.99 -6.83 -10.66
C THR A 61 -16.01 -5.90 -9.46
N ALA A 62 -16.90 -4.89 -9.46
CA ALA A 62 -17.04 -3.97 -8.34
C ALA A 62 -17.37 -4.70 -7.01
N ASP A 63 -18.26 -5.68 -7.07
CA ASP A 63 -18.67 -6.46 -5.89
C ASP A 63 -17.51 -7.33 -5.36
N GLU A 64 -16.76 -7.98 -6.26
CA GLU A 64 -15.57 -8.76 -5.89
C GLU A 64 -14.47 -7.89 -5.31
N LEU A 65 -14.28 -6.67 -5.83
CA LEU A 65 -13.31 -5.72 -5.28
C LEU A 65 -13.69 -5.28 -3.86
N ILE A 66 -14.98 -5.03 -3.59
CA ILE A 66 -15.48 -4.71 -2.25
C ILE A 66 -15.24 -5.88 -1.30
N GLN A 67 -15.57 -7.10 -1.72
CA GLN A 67 -15.33 -8.30 -0.93
C GLN A 67 -13.84 -8.49 -0.64
N PHE A 68 -12.98 -8.31 -1.65
CA PHE A 68 -11.53 -8.39 -1.50
C PHE A 68 -11.01 -7.38 -0.48
N ALA A 69 -11.44 -6.12 -0.58
CA ALA A 69 -11.04 -5.06 0.34
C ALA A 69 -11.46 -5.37 1.80
N ASN A 70 -12.64 -5.96 2.00
CA ASN A 70 -13.14 -6.33 3.32
C ASN A 70 -12.37 -7.50 3.96
N GLU A 71 -11.91 -8.47 3.19
CA GLU A 71 -11.17 -9.64 3.70
C GLU A 71 -9.66 -9.37 3.90
N LEU A 72 -9.11 -8.35 3.24
CA LEU A 72 -7.68 -8.05 3.25
C LEU A 72 -7.08 -7.88 4.66
N PRO A 73 -7.70 -7.14 5.61
CA PRO A 73 -7.16 -6.99 6.96
C PRO A 73 -7.07 -8.32 7.72
N ARG A 74 -8.05 -9.21 7.53
CA ARG A 74 -8.07 -10.53 8.14
C ARG A 74 -6.93 -11.40 7.60
N LEU A 75 -6.71 -11.37 6.28
CA LEU A 75 -5.60 -12.08 5.65
C LEU A 75 -4.24 -11.58 6.15
N ILE A 76 -4.03 -10.26 6.23
CA ILE A 76 -2.79 -9.66 6.75
C ILE A 76 -2.50 -10.15 8.18
N THR A 77 -3.53 -10.16 9.03
CA THR A 77 -3.43 -10.64 10.42
C THR A 77 -3.05 -12.12 10.47
N LEU A 78 -3.65 -12.96 9.61
CA LEU A 78 -3.33 -14.38 9.52
C LEU A 78 -1.89 -14.62 9.07
N ILE A 79 -1.41 -13.89 8.06
CA ILE A 79 -0.02 -13.99 7.58
C ILE A 79 0.96 -13.62 8.69
N TYR A 80 0.72 -12.48 9.37
CA TYR A 80 1.55 -12.03 10.48
C TYR A 80 1.65 -13.09 11.58
N ASN A 81 0.49 -13.59 12.04
CA ASN A 81 0.44 -14.60 13.09
C ASN A 81 1.09 -15.92 12.66
N TYR A 82 0.86 -16.36 11.43
CA TYR A 82 1.48 -17.57 10.88
C TYR A 82 3.00 -17.45 10.89
N GLN A 83 3.56 -16.37 10.32
CA GLN A 83 5.01 -16.15 10.28
C GLN A 83 5.63 -15.99 11.68
N HIS A 84 4.93 -15.33 12.60
CA HIS A 84 5.40 -15.22 13.98
C HIS A 84 5.34 -16.54 14.74
N SER A 85 4.34 -17.38 14.49
CA SER A 85 4.23 -18.70 15.11
C SER A 85 5.31 -19.67 14.60
N SER A 86 5.61 -19.67 13.30
CA SER A 86 6.69 -20.48 12.72
C SER A 86 8.07 -20.12 13.28
N ARG A 87 8.31 -18.87 13.66
CA ARG A 87 9.56 -18.45 14.32
C ARG A 87 9.73 -18.98 15.74
N LYS A 88 8.62 -19.24 16.46
CA LYS A 88 8.67 -19.80 17.83
C LYS A 88 8.87 -21.31 17.87
N GLY A 89 8.61 -22.02 16.76
CA GLY A 89 8.80 -23.48 16.67
C GLY A 89 10.21 -23.95 16.28
N GLY A 90 11.13 -23.03 15.95
CA GLY A 90 12.50 -23.35 15.51
C GLY A 90 13.57 -23.40 16.61
N SER A 91 13.23 -23.04 17.86
CA SER A 91 14.12 -23.13 19.02
C SER A 91 13.66 -24.23 19.95
N ASN A 92 13.78 -25.48 19.49
CA ASN A 92 14.02 -26.68 20.31
C ASN A 92 14.06 -27.91 19.39
N ALA A 93 15.23 -28.15 18.79
CA ALA A 93 15.64 -29.48 18.39
C ALA A 93 17.13 -29.58 18.74
N VAL A 94 17.37 -30.25 19.88
CA VAL A 94 18.65 -30.84 20.28
C VAL A 94 19.02 -31.94 19.30
#